data_AF-A0A7Y9Z9E6-F1
#
_entry.id   AF-A0A7Y9Z9E6-F1
#
_cell.length_a   1.000
_cell.length_b   1.000
_cell.length_c   1.000
_cell.angle_alpha   90.00
_cell.angle_beta   90.00
_cell.angle_gamma   90.00
#
_symmetry.space_group_name_H-M   'P 1'
#
loop_
_entity.id
_entity.type
_entity.pdbx_description
1 polymer ?
#
loop_
_entity_poly.entity_id
_entity_poly.type
_entity_poly.pdbx_seq_one_letter_code
_entity_poly.pdbx_strand_id
1 'polypeptide(L)'
;MPTTARWSTHPRRYVSATTGPIPPAHSADAPRPTAITAECGLVHTSSTSTDCQTFSVREFLILEDGKRVILREGLEFTIGSPRADIREGLCADALITAIRNVVLPEVSAADPERPWDCLVQLSRRRRVQTCADELAQLPYEVKLTDEVLRWL
;
A
#
# COMPACT_ATOMS: atom_id res chain seq x y z
N MET A 1 5.63 34.40 1.82
CA MET A 1 6.01 33.40 2.85
C MET A 1 5.14 32.15 2.65
N PRO A 2 5.56 31.11 1.91
CA PRO A 2 4.76 29.90 1.80
C PRO A 2 4.99 29.02 3.04
N THR A 3 3.89 28.70 3.74
CA THR A 3 3.86 27.83 4.91
C THR A 3 3.72 26.39 4.42
N THR A 4 4.69 25.54 4.72
CA THR A 4 4.67 24.12 4.36
C THR A 4 3.65 23.38 5.21
N ALA A 5 2.72 22.68 4.54
CA ALA A 5 1.79 21.76 5.19
C ALA A 5 2.60 20.63 5.85
N ARG A 6 2.37 20.43 7.16
CA ARG A 6 3.10 19.46 7.97
C ARG A 6 2.21 18.23 8.19
N TRP A 7 2.45 17.17 7.43
CA TRP A 7 1.80 15.88 7.62
C TRP A 7 2.42 15.12 8.79
N SER A 8 1.61 14.38 9.55
CA SER A 8 2.07 13.56 10.67
C SER A 8 1.54 12.14 10.54
N THR A 9 2.43 11.17 10.41
CA THR A 9 2.16 9.72 10.43
C THR A 9 2.77 9.15 11.71
N HIS A 10 1.97 8.46 12.53
CA HIS A 10 2.45 7.77 13.74
C HIS A 10 2.51 6.26 13.48
N PRO A 11 3.65 5.69 13.08
CA PRO A 11 3.79 4.24 13.02
C PRO A 11 4.00 3.64 14.42
N ARG A 12 3.14 2.68 14.79
CA ARG A 12 3.27 1.85 15.99
C ARG A 12 4.44 0.88 15.80
N ARG A 13 5.43 0.90 16.69
CA ARG A 13 6.64 0.04 16.64
C ARG A 13 6.27 -1.44 16.74
N TYR A 14 6.69 -2.24 15.77
CA TYR A 14 6.79 -3.70 15.89
C TYR A 14 8.24 -4.09 16.18
N VAL A 15 8.41 -5.03 17.12
CA VAL A 15 9.69 -5.59 17.55
C VAL A 15 10.15 -6.61 16.51
N SER A 16 11.37 -6.44 15.99
CA SER A 16 12.00 -7.36 15.04
C SER A 16 12.32 -8.70 15.70
N ALA A 17 11.88 -9.81 15.10
CA ALA A 17 12.29 -11.15 15.50
C ALA A 17 13.53 -11.60 14.70
N THR A 18 14.44 -12.25 15.43
CA THR A 18 15.78 -12.70 15.07
C THR A 18 15.88 -13.54 13.78
N THR A 19 16.91 -13.23 13.00
CA THR A 19 17.41 -13.95 11.81
C THR A 19 17.73 -15.41 12.12
N GLY A 20 16.89 -16.32 11.65
CA GLY A 20 17.19 -17.75 11.54
C GLY A 20 17.48 -18.16 10.08
N PRO A 21 18.21 -19.27 9.84
CA PRO A 21 18.60 -19.70 8.50
C PRO A 21 17.38 -20.01 7.60
N ILE A 22 17.48 -19.58 6.35
CA ILE A 22 16.45 -19.73 5.31
C ILE A 22 16.29 -21.23 4.97
N PRO A 23 15.09 -21.84 5.09
CA PRO A 23 14.88 -23.23 4.69
C PRO A 23 14.96 -23.39 3.16
N PRO A 24 15.39 -24.57 2.65
CA PRO A 24 15.71 -24.73 1.23
C PRO A 24 14.47 -24.83 0.33
N ALA A 25 14.66 -24.26 -0.87
CA ALA A 25 13.96 -24.47 -2.15
C ALA A 25 12.41 -24.55 -2.14
N HIS A 26 11.81 -23.48 -2.65
CA HIS A 26 10.68 -23.46 -3.59
C HIS A 26 10.02 -24.82 -3.82
N SER A 27 8.81 -25.01 -3.29
CA SER A 27 7.92 -25.98 -3.92
C SER A 27 7.74 -25.53 -5.37
N ALA A 28 8.31 -26.27 -6.31
CA ALA A 28 8.29 -25.94 -7.75
C ALA A 28 6.87 -25.83 -8.35
N ASP A 29 5.87 -26.19 -7.55
CA ASP A 29 4.44 -26.22 -7.90
C ASP A 29 3.63 -25.06 -7.28
N ALA A 30 4.28 -24.16 -6.53
CA ALA A 30 3.62 -22.97 -6.01
C ALA A 30 3.66 -21.85 -7.06
N PRO A 31 2.51 -21.26 -7.45
CA PRO A 31 2.46 -20.20 -8.46
C PRO A 31 3.26 -18.98 -7.99
N ARG A 32 4.13 -18.45 -8.87
CA ARG A 32 5.00 -17.32 -8.54
C ARG A 32 4.22 -16.01 -8.56
N PRO A 33 4.63 -15.01 -7.77
CA PRO A 33 4.07 -13.67 -7.91
C PRO A 33 4.57 -12.99 -9.19
N THR A 34 3.69 -12.26 -9.88
CA THR A 34 3.96 -11.53 -11.12
C THR A 34 3.81 -10.03 -10.98
N ALA A 35 3.04 -9.56 -9.98
CA ALA A 35 2.87 -8.15 -9.68
C ALA A 35 2.46 -7.94 -8.23
N ILE A 36 2.64 -6.70 -7.75
CA ILE A 36 2.05 -6.21 -6.51
C ILE A 36 1.02 -5.15 -6.89
N THR A 37 -0.16 -5.20 -6.29
CA THR A 37 -1.23 -4.23 -6.57
C THR A 37 -1.76 -3.63 -5.28
N ALA A 38 -1.84 -2.31 -5.21
CA ALA A 38 -2.62 -1.58 -4.21
C ALA A 38 -3.95 -1.12 -4.84
N GLU A 39 -5.07 -1.57 -4.30
CA GLU A 39 -6.40 -1.17 -4.72
C GLU A 39 -6.98 -0.15 -3.72
N CYS A 40 -7.49 0.97 -4.24
CA CYS A 40 -8.07 2.05 -3.46
C CYS A 40 -9.59 2.12 -3.62
N GLY A 41 -10.30 2.08 -2.51
CA GLY A 41 -11.76 2.23 -2.42
C GLY A 41 -12.16 3.44 -1.58
N LEU A 42 -13.40 3.92 -1.77
CA LEU A 42 -13.98 4.93 -0.90
C LEU A 42 -14.38 4.30 0.44
N VAL A 43 -14.19 5.06 1.51
CA VAL A 43 -14.85 4.78 2.79
C VAL A 43 -16.04 5.72 2.90
N HIS A 44 -17.24 5.16 2.88
CA HIS A 44 -18.46 5.92 3.12
C HIS A 44 -18.54 6.27 4.59
N THR A 45 -18.33 7.54 4.90
CA THR A 45 -18.63 8.07 6.23
C THR A 45 -20.01 8.72 6.19
N SER A 46 -20.73 8.72 7.30
CA SER A 46 -22.00 9.45 7.44
C SER A 46 -21.79 10.97 7.56
N SER A 47 -20.56 11.46 7.34
CA SER A 47 -20.23 12.88 7.43
C SER A 47 -20.72 13.60 6.17
N THR A 48 -21.38 14.73 6.35
CA THR A 48 -21.76 15.63 5.26
C THR A 48 -20.64 16.61 4.89
N SER A 49 -19.47 16.50 5.53
CA SER A 49 -18.35 17.40 5.28
C SER A 49 -17.65 17.06 3.98
N THR A 50 -17.51 18.05 3.08
CA THR A 50 -16.81 17.91 1.80
C THR A 50 -15.35 18.36 1.87
N ASP A 51 -14.90 18.79 3.04
CA ASP A 51 -13.52 19.22 3.28
C ASP A 51 -12.55 18.03 3.44
N CYS A 52 -13.05 16.80 3.58
CA CYS A 52 -12.23 15.62 3.72
C CYS A 52 -12.89 14.36 3.14
N GLN A 53 -12.05 13.42 2.73
CA GLN A 53 -12.47 12.11 2.24
C GLN A 53 -11.53 11.03 2.76
N THR A 54 -12.11 9.97 3.31
CA THR A 54 -11.40 8.77 3.74
C THR A 54 -11.41 7.73 2.64
N PHE A 55 -10.25 7.10 2.42
CA PHE A 55 -10.03 6.04 1.46
C PHE A 55 -9.52 4.81 2.18
N SER A 56 -9.88 3.64 1.66
CA SER A 56 -9.34 2.35 2.09
C SER A 56 -8.39 1.80 1.04
N VAL A 57 -7.33 1.16 1.48
CA VAL A 57 -6.32 0.54 0.63
C VAL A 57 -6.17 -0.93 1.00
N ARG A 58 -6.16 -1.76 -0.03
CA ARG A 58 -5.88 -3.19 0.06
C ARG A 58 -4.71 -3.51 -0.84
N GLU A 59 -3.76 -4.28 -0.35
CA GLU A 59 -2.57 -4.65 -1.10
C GLU A 59 -2.57 -6.16 -1.37
N PHE A 60 -2.26 -6.53 -2.61
CA PHE A 60 -2.31 -7.90 -3.10
C PHE A 60 -1.02 -8.28 -3.82
N LEU A 61 -0.67 -9.56 -3.75
CA LEU A 61 0.12 -10.20 -4.80
C LEU A 61 -0.80 -10.71 -5.89
N ILE A 62 -0.38 -10.50 -7.13
CA ILE A 62 -0.94 -11.18 -8.29
C ILE A 62 -0.02 -12.37 -8.56
N LEU A 63 -0.59 -13.57 -8.66
CA LEU A 63 0.14 -14.79 -8.98
C LEU A 63 0.09 -15.09 -10.47
N GLU A 64 0.96 -15.97 -10.96
CA GLU A 64 1.00 -16.42 -12.36
C GLU A 64 -0.34 -16.99 -12.86
N ASP A 65 -1.11 -17.64 -11.99
CA ASP A 65 -2.45 -18.17 -12.30
C ASP A 65 -3.55 -17.10 -12.28
N GLY A 66 -3.19 -15.82 -12.11
CA GLY A 66 -4.10 -14.68 -12.04
C GLY A 66 -4.80 -14.52 -10.69
N LYS A 67 -4.58 -15.42 -9.72
CA LYS A 67 -5.18 -15.29 -8.39
C LYS A 67 -4.55 -14.12 -7.64
N ARG A 68 -5.37 -13.50 -6.79
CA ARG A 68 -4.95 -12.42 -5.90
C ARG A 68 -4.79 -12.95 -4.49
N VAL A 69 -3.64 -12.68 -3.87
CA VAL A 69 -3.39 -12.98 -2.44
C VAL A 69 -3.32 -11.68 -1.68
N ILE A 70 -4.23 -11.46 -0.74
CA ILE A 70 -4.24 -10.27 0.13
C ILE A 70 -3.00 -10.30 1.02
N LEU A 71 -2.13 -9.29 0.87
CA LEU A 71 -1.00 -9.04 1.77
C LEU A 71 -1.43 -8.17 2.94
N ARG A 72 -2.13 -7.06 2.67
CA ARG A 72 -2.64 -6.11 3.66
C ARG A 72 -4.06 -5.69 3.32
N GLU A 73 -4.85 -5.49 4.35
CA GLU A 73 -6.20 -4.93 4.27
C GLU A 73 -6.44 -3.99 5.45
N GLY A 74 -7.44 -3.12 5.34
CA GLY A 74 -7.80 -2.19 6.41
C GLY A 74 -6.81 -1.03 6.59
N LEU A 75 -5.98 -0.74 5.59
CA LEU A 75 -5.24 0.52 5.57
C LEU A 75 -6.22 1.61 5.20
N GLU A 76 -6.39 2.60 6.07
CA GLU A 76 -7.25 3.75 5.82
C GLU A 76 -6.44 5.03 5.95
N PHE A 77 -6.71 5.97 5.06
CA PHE A 77 -6.12 7.30 5.14
C PHE A 77 -7.16 8.34 4.73
N THR A 78 -7.05 9.53 5.31
CA THR A 78 -7.96 10.64 5.04
C THR A 78 -7.17 11.77 4.40
N ILE A 79 -7.62 12.23 3.24
CA ILE A 79 -7.15 13.48 2.65
C ILE A 79 -8.16 14.56 3.06
N GLY A 80 -7.68 15.73 3.44
CA GLY A 80 -8.53 16.88 3.76
C GLY A 80 -7.94 18.19 3.24
N SER A 81 -8.82 19.14 2.92
CA SER A 81 -8.52 20.52 2.58
C SER A 81 -9.27 21.46 3.51
N PRO A 82 -8.59 22.25 4.36
CA PRO A 82 -9.26 23.15 5.30
C PRO A 82 -9.89 24.39 4.65
N ARG A 83 -9.81 24.54 3.32
CA ARG A 83 -10.12 25.77 2.61
C ARG A 83 -11.03 25.61 1.39
N ALA A 84 -11.32 24.38 0.97
CA ALA A 84 -12.09 24.11 -0.24
C ALA A 84 -12.68 22.69 -0.18
N ASP A 85 -13.66 22.43 -1.06
CA ASP A 85 -14.08 21.07 -1.35
C ASP A 85 -12.87 20.29 -1.86
N ILE A 86 -12.62 19.14 -1.25
CA ILE A 86 -11.46 18.32 -1.61
C ILE A 86 -11.49 17.85 -3.07
N ARG A 87 -12.68 17.71 -3.66
CA ARG A 87 -12.86 17.26 -5.04
C ARG A 87 -12.34 18.27 -6.05
N GLU A 88 -12.30 19.55 -5.71
CA GLU A 88 -11.81 20.60 -6.61
C GLU A 88 -10.29 20.56 -6.81
N GLY A 89 -9.54 19.96 -5.88
CA GLY A 89 -8.07 19.95 -5.89
C GLY A 89 -7.43 18.56 -6.00
N LEU A 90 -8.20 17.48 -5.84
CA LEU A 90 -7.69 16.12 -5.84
C LEU A 90 -7.90 15.46 -7.21
N CYS A 91 -6.80 15.18 -7.91
CA CYS A 91 -6.83 14.39 -9.14
C CYS A 91 -6.33 12.96 -8.90
N ALA A 92 -6.55 12.07 -9.88
CA ALA A 92 -6.15 10.67 -9.80
C ALA A 92 -4.64 10.49 -9.54
N ASP A 93 -3.78 11.30 -10.15
CA ASP A 93 -2.32 11.24 -9.98
C ASP A 93 -1.88 11.59 -8.54
N ALA A 94 -2.48 12.64 -7.97
CA ALA A 94 -2.25 13.03 -6.59
C ALA A 94 -2.73 11.95 -5.61
N LEU A 95 -3.87 11.31 -5.89
CA LEU A 95 -4.38 10.20 -5.10
C LEU A 95 -3.47 8.96 -5.20
N ILE A 96 -3.00 8.61 -6.40
CA ILE A 96 -2.03 7.52 -6.61
C ILE A 96 -0.75 7.78 -5.82
N THR A 97 -0.23 9.00 -5.86
CA THR A 97 0.95 9.40 -5.08
C THR A 97 0.72 9.26 -3.58
N ALA A 98 -0.44 9.71 -3.07
CA ALA A 98 -0.80 9.56 -1.67
C ALA A 98 -0.88 8.08 -1.25
N ILE A 99 -1.49 7.23 -2.08
CA ILE A 99 -1.57 5.78 -1.84
C ILE A 99 -0.16 5.18 -1.76
N ARG A 100 0.72 5.50 -2.72
CA ARG A 100 2.11 5.02 -2.74
C ARG A 100 2.82 5.33 -1.44
N ASN A 101 2.69 6.55 -0.92
CA ASN A 101 3.28 6.93 0.37
C ASN A 101 2.71 6.17 1.57
N VAL A 102 1.45 5.73 1.50
CA VAL A 102 0.80 4.93 2.57
C VAL A 102 1.24 3.47 2.52
N VAL A 103 1.29 2.88 1.32
CA VAL A 103 1.60 1.45 1.15
C VAL A 103 3.10 1.18 1.15
N LEU A 104 3.87 2.04 0.52
CA LEU A 104 5.33 2.02 0.46
C LEU A 104 5.84 3.33 1.07
N PRO A 105 5.81 3.48 2.41
CA PRO A 105 6.38 4.66 3.03
C PRO A 105 7.83 4.80 2.57
N GLU A 106 8.17 6.01 2.09
CA GLU A 106 9.49 6.36 1.58
C GLU A 106 10.58 5.75 2.45
N VAL A 107 11.45 5.01 1.79
CA VAL A 107 12.52 4.30 2.43
C VAL A 107 13.45 5.32 3.04
N SER A 108 13.52 5.37 4.37
CA SER A 108 14.46 6.28 5.03
C SER A 108 15.86 5.91 4.58
N ALA A 109 16.72 6.91 4.31
CA ALA A 109 18.14 6.66 4.06
C ALA A 109 18.83 5.87 5.20
N ALA A 110 18.22 5.82 6.39
CA ALA A 110 18.68 5.05 7.53
C ALA A 110 18.23 3.57 7.53
N ASP A 111 17.26 3.18 6.69
CA ASP A 111 16.75 1.80 6.62
C ASP A 111 16.24 1.44 5.21
N PRO A 112 17.17 1.29 4.24
CA PRO A 112 16.88 1.04 2.82
C PRO A 112 16.12 -0.29 2.53
N GLU A 113 16.16 -1.25 3.45
CA GLU A 113 15.71 -2.64 3.22
C GLU A 113 14.24 -2.86 3.63
N ARG A 114 13.67 -1.95 4.43
CA ARG A 114 12.41 -2.18 5.16
C ARG A 114 11.10 -2.39 4.40
N PRO A 115 10.83 -1.81 3.22
CA PRO A 115 9.51 -2.00 2.59
C PRO A 115 9.33 -3.44 2.07
N TRP A 116 10.37 -4.02 1.47
CA TRP A 116 10.29 -5.34 0.83
C TRP A 116 10.35 -6.48 1.83
N ASP A 117 11.17 -6.37 2.89
CA ASP A 117 11.20 -7.38 3.97
C ASP A 117 9.84 -7.52 4.68
N CYS A 118 9.13 -6.42 4.86
CA CYS A 118 7.77 -6.44 5.40
C CYS A 118 6.83 -7.24 4.48
N LEU A 119 6.89 -6.99 3.17
CA LEU A 119 6.10 -7.72 2.18
C LEU A 119 6.45 -9.20 2.13
N VAL A 120 7.74 -9.57 2.21
CA VAL A 120 8.19 -10.96 2.30
C VAL A 120 7.55 -11.66 3.51
N GLN A 121 7.56 -11.02 4.68
CA GLN A 121 6.94 -11.60 5.87
C GLN A 121 5.43 -11.80 5.71
N LEU A 122 4.74 -10.85 5.06
CA LEU A 122 3.31 -10.95 4.77
C LEU A 122 3.03 -12.08 3.77
N SER A 123 3.80 -12.19 2.69
CA SER A 123 3.72 -13.27 1.70
C SER A 123 3.87 -14.64 2.34
N ARG A 124 4.87 -14.80 3.22
CA ARG A 124 5.13 -16.06 3.93
C ARG A 124 3.97 -16.46 4.84
N ARG A 125 3.33 -15.51 5.54
CA ARG A 125 2.12 -15.77 6.33
C ARG A 125 0.96 -16.29 5.47
N ARG A 126 0.94 -15.94 4.18
CA ARG A 126 -0.03 -16.43 3.19
C ARG A 126 0.46 -17.66 2.41
N ARG A 127 1.55 -18.30 2.88
CA ARG A 127 2.19 -19.46 2.25
C ARG A 127 2.71 -19.20 0.82
N VAL A 128 2.95 -17.94 0.48
CA VAL A 128 3.64 -17.55 -0.75
C VAL A 128 5.12 -17.37 -0.42
N GLN A 129 5.98 -18.14 -1.09
CA GLN A 129 7.42 -18.04 -0.91
C GLN A 129 7.99 -16.99 -1.86
N THR A 130 8.58 -15.93 -1.32
CA THR A 130 9.23 -14.84 -2.06
C THR A 130 10.45 -14.34 -1.29
N CYS A 131 11.39 -13.69 -1.97
CA CYS A 131 12.44 -12.88 -1.33
C CYS A 131 12.28 -11.38 -1.62
N ALA A 132 13.07 -10.55 -0.95
CA ALA A 132 12.98 -9.09 -1.08
C ALA A 132 13.37 -8.63 -2.49
N ASP A 133 14.43 -9.20 -3.07
CA ASP A 133 14.89 -8.90 -4.43
C ASP A 133 13.84 -9.23 -5.50
N GLU A 134 13.17 -10.38 -5.37
CA GLU A 134 12.10 -10.78 -6.28
C GLU A 134 10.95 -9.78 -6.23
N LEU A 135 10.47 -9.44 -5.04
CA LEU A 135 9.37 -8.48 -4.87
C LEU A 135 9.75 -7.08 -5.36
N ALA A 136 10.99 -6.66 -5.16
CA ALA A 136 11.49 -5.36 -5.61
C ALA A 136 11.54 -5.22 -7.13
N GLN A 137 11.65 -6.33 -7.86
CA GLN A 137 11.63 -6.35 -9.33
C GLN A 137 10.22 -6.45 -9.91
N LEU A 138 9.21 -6.78 -9.09
CA LEU A 138 7.85 -6.86 -9.56
C LEU A 138 7.28 -5.47 -9.84
N PRO A 139 6.44 -5.33 -10.89
CA PRO A 139 5.68 -4.11 -11.08
C PRO A 139 4.78 -3.86 -9.87
N TYR A 140 4.81 -2.63 -9.36
CA TYR A 140 3.92 -2.16 -8.31
C TYR A 140 2.84 -1.27 -8.92
N GLU A 141 1.63 -1.79 -9.04
CA GLU A 141 0.48 -1.11 -9.63
C GLU A 141 -0.43 -0.51 -8.56
N VAL A 142 -0.91 0.71 -8.78
CA VAL A 142 -1.99 1.30 -7.98
C VAL A 142 -3.25 1.35 -8.83
N LYS A 143 -4.33 0.78 -8.33
CA LYS A 143 -5.64 0.74 -8.99
C LYS A 143 -6.66 1.50 -8.17
N LEU A 144 -7.29 2.49 -8.79
CA LEU A 144 -8.45 3.17 -8.23
C LEU A 144 -9.69 2.38 -8.65
N THR A 145 -10.58 2.10 -7.71
CA THR A 145 -11.88 1.49 -8.04
C THR A 145 -12.72 2.44 -8.90
N ASP A 146 -13.65 1.90 -9.67
CA ASP A 146 -14.59 2.70 -10.48
C ASP A 146 -15.40 3.70 -9.64
N GLU A 147 -15.57 3.39 -8.36
CA GLU A 147 -16.22 4.28 -7.42
C GLU A 147 -15.36 5.51 -7.09
N VAL A 148 -14.07 5.29 -6.77
CA VAL A 148 -13.11 6.37 -6.57
C VAL A 148 -12.99 7.22 -7.83
N LEU A 149 -12.93 6.60 -9.01
CA LEU A 149 -12.84 7.32 -10.28
C LEU A 149 -14.07 8.16 -10.61
N ARG A 150 -15.28 7.73 -10.20
CA ARG A 150 -16.51 8.52 -10.35
C ARG A 150 -16.64 9.63 -9.31
N TRP A 151 -15.96 9.48 -8.18
CA TRP A 151 -15.98 10.47 -7.12
C TRP A 151 -14.97 11.60 -7.38
N LEU A 152 -13.83 11.31 -8.00
CA LEU A 152 -12.93 12.33 -8.56
C LEU A 152 -13.64 13.14 -9.65
#